data_AF-A0A858C020-F1
#
_entry.id   AF-A0A858C020-F1
#
_cell.length_a   1.000
_cell.length_b   1.000
_cell.length_c   1.000
_cell.angle_alpha   90.00
_cell.angle_beta   90.00
_cell.angle_gamma   90.00
#
_symmetry.space_group_name_H-M   'P 1'
#
loop_
_entity.id
_entity.type
_entity.pdbx_description
1 polymer ?
#
loop_
_entity_poly.entity_id
_entity_poly.type
_entity_poly.pdbx_seq_one_letter_code
_entity_poly.pdbx_strand_id
1 'polypeptide(L)'
;MKKKIKLIAAVAVMQVVALTLTACAGEIKSLDVVGKESITTFDEVLKTVPEAVSADEMNGGWSLVAPDESVRFIWSEDYSQSPMHDVMLELDAQPFLDAGLDPKKLPDNYNVYETESGDGTMLMVGRKLGADELTYDGSVTPLAAYEQLVGKYRDAIGYHASLDHYGVKLGDGNMFEWAKDMSTNTFDKSNQDKDIVFVLNPEPLLAAGVDPEKVQGWKYAQVEVEEDGKPVQVWKFLKPFDLK
;
A
#
# COMPACT_ATOMS: atom_id res chain seq x y z
N MET A 1 67.31 -24.28 29.83
CA MET A 1 67.50 -22.86 29.43
C MET A 1 68.10 -22.87 28.03
N LYS A 2 67.59 -22.27 26.94
CA LYS A 2 66.54 -21.28 26.64
C LYS A 2 65.91 -21.64 25.28
N LYS A 3 64.60 -21.42 25.15
CA LYS A 3 63.80 -21.46 23.91
C LYS A 3 64.33 -20.47 22.86
N LYS A 4 64.16 -20.76 21.56
CA LYS A 4 63.62 -19.81 20.56
C LYS A 4 62.90 -20.56 19.42
N ILE A 5 61.59 -20.41 19.40
CA ILE A 5 60.68 -20.74 18.29
C ILE A 5 60.93 -19.69 17.18
N LYS A 6 61.03 -20.11 15.92
CA LYS A 6 60.87 -19.22 14.77
C LYS A 6 59.84 -19.78 13.80
N LEU A 7 58.98 -18.84 13.41
CA LEU A 7 57.73 -18.95 12.67
C LEU A 7 57.86 -19.62 11.31
N ILE A 8 56.78 -20.32 10.98
CA ILE A 8 56.39 -20.87 9.68
C ILE A 8 56.16 -19.72 8.68
N ALA A 9 56.66 -19.89 7.44
CA ALA A 9 56.18 -19.14 6.29
C ALA A 9 55.85 -20.15 5.18
N ALA A 10 54.58 -20.55 5.12
CA ALA A 10 54.04 -21.32 4.00
C ALA A 10 53.51 -20.32 2.96
N VAL A 11 54.13 -20.33 1.79
CA VAL A 11 53.71 -19.55 0.62
C VAL A 11 52.48 -20.23 0.02
N ALA A 12 51.31 -19.64 0.24
CA ALA A 12 50.08 -20.03 -0.46
C ALA A 12 50.04 -19.29 -1.81
N VAL A 13 50.28 -20.02 -2.89
CA VAL A 13 50.03 -19.57 -4.27
C VAL A 13 48.52 -19.58 -4.47
N MET A 14 47.91 -18.39 -4.41
CA MET A 14 46.49 -18.21 -4.68
C MET A 14 46.32 -17.99 -6.19
N GLN A 15 46.00 -19.05 -6.93
CA GLN A 15 45.56 -18.93 -8.32
C GLN A 15 44.14 -18.35 -8.34
N VAL A 16 44.04 -17.10 -8.77
CA VAL A 16 42.75 -16.46 -9.09
C VAL A 16 42.29 -17.02 -10.43
N VAL A 17 41.40 -18.03 -10.39
CA VAL A 17 40.59 -18.39 -11.55
C VAL A 17 39.49 -17.34 -11.66
N ALA A 18 39.67 -16.40 -12.58
CA ALA A 18 38.61 -15.47 -12.99
C ALA A 18 37.53 -16.26 -13.74
N LEU A 19 36.49 -16.68 -13.02
CA LEU A 19 35.25 -17.18 -13.60
C LEU A 19 34.48 -15.98 -14.17
N THR A 20 34.67 -15.73 -15.46
CA THR A 20 33.77 -14.88 -16.25
C THR A 20 32.43 -15.59 -16.37
N LEU A 21 31.47 -15.25 -15.50
CA LEU A 21 30.07 -15.62 -15.64
C LEU A 21 29.47 -14.80 -16.79
N THR A 22 29.64 -15.29 -18.00
CA THR A 22 28.97 -14.76 -19.21
C THR A 22 28.01 -15.83 -19.75
N ALA A 23 27.02 -16.18 -18.93
CA ALA A 23 25.81 -16.96 -19.25
C ALA A 23 24.94 -16.84 -17.97
N CYS A 24 23.79 -16.16 -17.93
CA CYS A 24 22.63 -16.29 -18.79
C CYS A 24 21.97 -14.91 -19.00
N ALA A 25 22.13 -14.32 -20.19
CA ALA A 25 21.31 -13.21 -20.65
C ALA A 25 20.20 -13.70 -21.60
N GLY A 26 19.67 -14.90 -21.34
CA GLY A 26 18.42 -15.36 -21.92
C GLY A 26 17.29 -14.94 -21.00
N GLU A 27 16.47 -13.98 -21.45
CA GLU A 27 15.16 -13.59 -20.88
C GLU A 27 14.94 -13.99 -19.41
N ILE A 28 15.64 -13.33 -18.48
CA ILE A 28 15.14 -13.26 -17.11
C ILE A 28 13.91 -12.36 -17.21
N LYS A 29 12.75 -12.94 -17.54
CA LYS A 29 11.46 -12.35 -17.16
C LYS A 29 11.62 -12.02 -15.69
N SER A 30 11.70 -10.74 -15.34
CA SER A 30 11.91 -10.33 -13.96
C SER A 30 10.91 -11.08 -13.10
N LEU A 31 11.39 -11.82 -12.10
CA LEU A 31 10.52 -12.46 -11.13
C LEU A 31 9.89 -11.33 -10.32
N ASP A 32 8.77 -10.81 -10.81
CA ASP A 32 7.97 -9.84 -10.07
C ASP A 32 7.20 -10.58 -8.97
N VAL A 33 7.94 -10.92 -7.91
CA VAL A 33 7.39 -11.62 -6.74
C VAL A 33 6.36 -10.74 -6.07
N VAL A 34 6.67 -9.45 -5.86
CA VAL A 34 5.78 -8.53 -5.15
C VAL A 34 4.45 -8.37 -5.90
N GLY A 35 4.44 -8.22 -7.23
CA GLY A 35 3.18 -8.13 -7.98
C GLY A 35 2.37 -9.43 -7.97
N LYS A 36 3.03 -10.59 -8.08
CA LYS A 36 2.33 -11.90 -8.09
C LYS A 36 1.75 -12.26 -6.72
N GLU A 37 2.53 -12.05 -5.68
CA GLU A 37 2.13 -12.35 -4.32
C GLU A 37 1.10 -11.34 -3.83
N SER A 38 1.19 -10.06 -4.22
CA SER A 38 0.16 -9.07 -3.88
C SER A 38 -1.21 -9.43 -4.45
N ILE A 39 -1.28 -9.96 -5.68
CA ILE A 39 -2.52 -10.51 -6.27
C ILE A 39 -3.04 -11.67 -5.45
N THR A 40 -2.17 -12.63 -5.13
CA THR A 40 -2.53 -13.86 -4.43
C THR A 40 -3.11 -13.54 -3.04
N THR A 41 -2.45 -12.68 -2.27
CA THR A 41 -2.88 -12.38 -0.90
C THR A 41 -4.02 -11.37 -0.86
N PHE A 42 -4.15 -10.50 -1.86
CA PHE A 42 -5.34 -9.65 -1.97
C PHE A 42 -6.59 -10.48 -2.29
N ASP A 43 -6.49 -11.50 -3.13
CA ASP A 43 -7.57 -12.47 -3.36
C ASP A 43 -8.01 -13.17 -2.06
N GLU A 44 -7.08 -13.45 -1.14
CA GLU A 44 -7.43 -13.96 0.20
C GLU A 44 -8.20 -12.95 1.04
N VAL A 45 -7.83 -11.65 0.99
CA VAL A 45 -8.60 -10.57 1.64
C VAL A 45 -10.02 -10.53 1.08
N LEU A 46 -10.17 -10.49 -0.25
CA LEU A 46 -11.47 -10.45 -0.93
C LEU A 46 -12.36 -11.65 -0.56
N LYS A 47 -11.78 -12.84 -0.43
CA LYS A 47 -12.49 -14.06 0.00
C LYS A 47 -12.84 -14.09 1.48
N THR A 48 -12.08 -13.37 2.31
CA THR A 48 -12.31 -13.30 3.76
C THR A 48 -13.45 -12.35 4.10
N VAL A 49 -13.58 -11.25 3.36
CA VAL A 49 -14.64 -10.24 3.55
C VAL A 49 -15.44 -9.97 2.27
N PRO A 50 -16.08 -10.99 1.66
CA PRO A 50 -16.78 -10.83 0.39
C PRO A 50 -17.94 -9.83 0.48
N GLU A 51 -18.59 -9.73 1.64
CA GLU A 51 -19.71 -8.80 1.89
C GLU A 51 -19.24 -7.33 2.02
N ALA A 52 -17.95 -7.09 2.22
CA ALA A 52 -17.37 -5.75 2.29
C ALA A 52 -16.93 -5.22 0.92
N VAL A 53 -17.05 -6.04 -0.13
CA VAL A 53 -16.60 -5.73 -1.49
C VAL A 53 -17.81 -5.51 -2.40
N SER A 54 -17.85 -4.38 -3.08
CA SER A 54 -18.95 -4.02 -3.96
C SER A 54 -18.46 -3.26 -5.20
N ALA A 55 -19.27 -3.26 -6.25
CA ALA A 55 -19.05 -2.37 -7.39
C ALA A 55 -19.21 -0.91 -6.94
N ASP A 56 -18.32 -0.05 -7.42
CA ASP A 56 -18.38 1.39 -7.20
C ASP A 56 -18.72 2.09 -8.53
N GLU A 57 -20.02 2.30 -8.76
CA GLU A 57 -20.52 2.92 -9.98
C GLU A 57 -20.07 4.38 -10.12
N MET A 58 -19.92 5.09 -9.00
CA MET A 58 -19.52 6.49 -8.96
C MET A 58 -18.11 6.70 -9.53
N ASN A 59 -17.18 5.80 -9.22
CA ASN A 59 -15.78 5.89 -9.64
C ASN A 59 -15.41 4.91 -10.76
N GLY A 60 -16.36 4.10 -11.23
CA GLY A 60 -16.13 3.13 -12.31
C GLY A 60 -15.13 2.06 -11.88
N GLY A 61 -15.47 1.28 -10.87
CA GLY A 61 -14.59 0.24 -10.34
C GLY A 61 -15.18 -0.56 -9.20
N TRP A 62 -14.34 -0.86 -8.21
CA TRP A 62 -14.65 -1.69 -7.06
C TRP A 62 -14.24 -0.98 -5.78
N SER A 63 -14.95 -1.27 -4.70
CA SER A 63 -14.61 -0.79 -3.37
C SER A 63 -14.51 -1.93 -2.35
N LEU A 64 -13.63 -1.76 -1.37
CA LEU A 64 -13.54 -2.56 -0.16
C LEU A 64 -13.75 -1.64 1.04
N VAL A 65 -14.84 -1.87 1.77
CA VAL A 65 -15.22 -1.09 2.95
C VAL A 65 -14.59 -1.70 4.20
N ALA A 66 -14.09 -0.85 5.10
CA ALA A 66 -13.57 -1.28 6.38
C ALA A 66 -14.66 -1.95 7.25
N PRO A 67 -14.29 -2.85 8.19
CA PRO A 67 -15.24 -3.46 9.13
C PRO A 67 -16.07 -2.48 9.96
N ASP A 68 -15.59 -1.26 10.19
CA ASP A 68 -16.33 -0.21 10.91
C ASP A 68 -17.07 0.78 9.98
N GLU A 69 -17.11 0.48 8.69
CA GLU A 69 -17.79 1.23 7.62
C GLU A 69 -17.30 2.67 7.40
N SER A 70 -16.26 3.11 8.10
CA SER A 70 -15.86 4.53 8.13
C SER A 70 -14.86 4.95 7.05
N VAL A 71 -14.26 3.98 6.36
CA VAL A 71 -13.31 4.19 5.26
C VAL A 71 -13.42 3.05 4.26
N ARG A 72 -13.21 3.36 2.98
CA ARG A 72 -13.14 2.38 1.92
C ARG A 72 -11.99 2.64 0.97
N PHE A 73 -11.41 1.56 0.46
CA PHE A 73 -10.42 1.59 -0.62
C PHE A 73 -11.15 1.37 -1.93
N ILE A 74 -10.89 2.21 -2.92
CA ILE A 74 -11.52 2.14 -4.24
C ILE A 74 -10.44 2.01 -5.30
N TRP A 75 -10.64 1.11 -6.26
CA TRP A 75 -9.79 0.95 -7.43
C TRP A 75 -10.63 0.81 -8.70
N SER A 76 -10.22 1.52 -9.75
CA SER A 76 -10.93 1.57 -11.01
C SER A 76 -10.76 0.28 -11.82
N GLU A 77 -11.80 -0.08 -12.56
CA GLU A 77 -11.75 -1.10 -13.60
C GLU A 77 -11.45 -0.54 -14.99
N ASP A 78 -11.49 0.78 -15.17
CA ASP A 78 -11.14 1.43 -16.44
C ASP A 78 -10.59 2.84 -16.18
N TYR A 79 -9.28 2.98 -16.38
CA TYR A 79 -8.56 4.23 -16.11
C TYR A 79 -8.90 5.35 -17.11
N SER A 80 -9.52 5.01 -18.25
CA SER A 80 -10.07 6.02 -19.17
C SER A 80 -11.38 6.63 -18.68
N GLN A 81 -12.08 5.98 -17.75
CA GLN A 81 -13.42 6.36 -17.29
C GLN A 81 -13.46 6.94 -15.87
N SER A 82 -12.46 6.64 -15.02
CA SER A 82 -12.51 7.12 -13.64
C SER A 82 -12.46 8.67 -13.59
N PRO A 83 -13.35 9.31 -12.81
CA PRO A 83 -13.59 10.75 -12.90
C PRO A 83 -12.45 11.59 -12.32
N MET A 84 -11.88 11.15 -11.19
CA MET A 84 -10.85 11.91 -10.45
C MET A 84 -9.61 11.07 -10.16
N HIS A 85 -9.78 9.87 -9.61
CA HIS A 85 -8.69 8.99 -9.22
C HIS A 85 -8.92 7.58 -9.72
N ASP A 86 -7.83 6.88 -10.03
CA ASP A 86 -7.88 5.46 -10.41
C ASP A 86 -7.73 4.55 -9.20
N VAL A 87 -7.06 5.03 -8.15
CA VAL A 87 -6.96 4.39 -6.83
C VAL A 87 -7.07 5.44 -5.75
N MET A 88 -7.90 5.19 -4.72
CA MET A 88 -8.21 6.19 -3.70
C MET A 88 -8.70 5.59 -2.38
N LEU A 89 -8.65 6.39 -1.32
CA LEU A 89 -9.47 6.21 -0.13
C LEU A 89 -10.62 7.20 -0.15
N GLU A 90 -11.75 6.77 0.38
CA GLU A 90 -12.87 7.64 0.74
C GLU A 90 -13.28 7.32 2.18
N LEU A 91 -13.46 8.35 3.00
CA LEU A 91 -13.71 8.22 4.43
C LEU A 91 -14.64 9.32 4.93
N ASP A 92 -15.25 9.10 6.09
CA ASP A 92 -15.96 10.17 6.80
C ASP A 92 -14.98 11.32 7.13
N ALA A 93 -15.31 12.53 6.65
CA ALA A 93 -14.52 13.73 6.88
C ALA A 93 -14.72 14.31 8.28
N GLN A 94 -15.82 13.99 8.96
CA GLN A 94 -16.22 14.66 10.21
C GLN A 94 -15.12 14.60 11.29
N PRO A 95 -14.43 13.47 11.54
CA PRO A 95 -13.34 13.44 12.53
C PRO A 95 -12.18 14.40 12.21
N PHE A 96 -11.94 14.71 10.94
CA PHE A 96 -10.90 15.64 10.51
C PHE A 96 -11.40 17.09 10.54
N LEU A 97 -12.66 17.33 10.15
CA LEU A 97 -13.30 18.64 10.26
C LEU A 97 -13.39 19.10 11.72
N ASP A 98 -13.79 18.22 12.63
CA ASP A 98 -13.83 18.48 14.07
C ASP A 98 -12.42 18.74 14.64
N ALA A 99 -11.40 18.11 14.04
CA ALA A 99 -10.00 18.33 14.38
C ALA A 99 -9.40 19.60 13.75
N GLY A 100 -10.16 20.37 12.97
CA GLY A 100 -9.74 21.67 12.43
C GLY A 100 -9.34 21.67 10.95
N LEU A 101 -9.63 20.61 10.20
CA LEU A 101 -9.41 20.59 8.75
C LEU A 101 -10.11 21.79 8.07
N ASP A 102 -9.34 22.57 7.31
CA ASP A 102 -9.83 23.57 6.36
C ASP A 102 -9.77 23.01 4.94
N PRO A 103 -10.89 22.56 4.35
CA PRO A 103 -10.89 21.93 3.03
C PRO A 103 -10.32 22.81 1.92
N LYS A 104 -10.32 24.14 2.08
CA LYS A 104 -9.80 25.08 1.07
C LYS A 104 -8.28 25.11 0.98
N LYS A 105 -7.58 24.47 1.92
CA LYS A 105 -6.12 24.37 1.96
C LYS A 105 -5.61 23.00 1.53
N LEU A 106 -6.51 22.07 1.26
CA LEU A 106 -6.15 20.76 0.77
C LEU A 106 -5.58 20.87 -0.66
N PRO A 107 -4.59 20.03 -1.00
CA PRO A 107 -4.11 19.93 -2.38
C PRO A 107 -5.13 19.22 -3.29
N ASP A 108 -4.95 19.35 -4.60
CA ASP A 108 -5.90 18.91 -5.64
C ASP A 108 -6.19 17.40 -5.63
N ASN A 109 -5.33 16.59 -5.02
CA ASN A 109 -5.53 15.15 -4.87
C ASN A 109 -6.40 14.76 -3.67
N TYR A 110 -6.92 15.75 -2.93
CA TYR A 110 -7.94 15.56 -1.91
C TYR A 110 -9.22 16.28 -2.35
N ASN A 111 -10.36 15.71 -1.99
CA ASN A 111 -11.65 16.32 -2.22
C ASN A 111 -12.55 16.14 -0.99
N VAL A 112 -13.28 17.18 -0.60
CA VAL A 112 -14.29 17.12 0.47
C VAL A 112 -15.64 17.45 -0.13
N TYR A 113 -16.62 16.57 0.03
CA TYR A 113 -17.95 16.73 -0.53
C TYR A 113 -19.04 16.17 0.38
N GLU A 114 -20.24 16.71 0.25
CA GLU A 114 -21.43 16.17 0.92
C GLU A 114 -21.98 14.97 0.12
N THR A 115 -22.46 13.95 0.83
CA THR A 115 -23.15 12.80 0.20
C THR A 115 -24.40 13.27 -0.53
N GLU A 116 -24.86 12.54 -1.56
CA GLU A 116 -26.09 12.91 -2.28
C GLU A 116 -27.33 12.95 -1.37
N SER A 117 -27.34 12.14 -0.31
CA SER A 117 -28.36 12.13 0.75
C SER A 117 -28.28 13.33 1.68
N GLY A 118 -27.15 14.05 1.71
CA GLY A 118 -26.92 15.22 2.58
C GLY A 118 -26.75 14.88 4.06
N ASP A 119 -26.52 13.61 4.39
CA ASP A 119 -26.38 13.09 5.77
C ASP A 119 -24.93 12.89 6.21
N GLY A 120 -23.97 13.05 5.30
CA GLY A 120 -22.55 12.89 5.58
C GLY A 120 -21.67 13.83 4.75
N THR A 121 -20.45 14.03 5.22
CA THR A 121 -19.38 14.69 4.46
C THR A 121 -18.23 13.71 4.30
N MET A 122 -17.83 13.48 3.06
CA MET A 122 -16.76 12.55 2.71
C MET A 122 -15.46 13.32 2.44
N LEU A 123 -14.34 12.72 2.82
CA LEU A 123 -13.00 13.10 2.41
C LEU A 123 -12.48 12.00 1.48
N MET A 124 -12.10 12.37 0.28
CA MET A 124 -11.48 11.49 -0.71
C MET A 124 -10.02 11.90 -0.90
N VAL A 125 -9.14 10.92 -1.06
CA VAL A 125 -7.75 11.13 -1.47
C VAL A 125 -7.28 10.01 -2.38
N GLY A 126 -6.62 10.35 -3.47
CA GLY A 126 -6.08 9.33 -4.35
C GLY A 126 -5.17 9.88 -5.43
N ARG A 127 -4.95 9.04 -6.45
CA ARG A 127 -4.18 9.44 -7.63
C ARG A 127 -4.81 8.92 -8.90
N LYS A 128 -4.72 9.73 -9.95
CA LYS A 128 -4.86 9.28 -11.32
C LYS A 128 -3.55 8.57 -11.72
N LEU A 129 -3.66 7.37 -12.26
CA LEU A 129 -2.57 6.52 -12.73
C LEU A 129 -2.30 6.75 -14.21
N GLY A 130 -3.37 6.80 -15.02
CA GLY A 130 -3.24 7.06 -16.44
C GLY A 130 -4.59 7.16 -17.14
N ALA A 131 -4.64 6.75 -18.41
CA ALA A 131 -5.81 6.89 -19.26
C ALA A 131 -6.03 5.66 -20.16
N ASP A 132 -5.49 4.51 -19.74
CA ASP A 132 -5.68 3.25 -20.47
C ASP A 132 -7.15 2.85 -20.46
N GLU A 133 -7.69 2.61 -21.64
CA GLU A 133 -8.95 1.87 -21.80
C GLU A 133 -8.66 0.38 -21.57
N LEU A 134 -9.40 -0.23 -20.64
CA LEU A 134 -9.19 -1.63 -20.25
C LEU A 134 -10.24 -2.55 -20.86
N THR A 135 -9.79 -3.73 -21.31
CA THR A 135 -10.65 -4.75 -21.90
C THR A 135 -10.53 -6.05 -21.12
N TYR A 136 -11.66 -6.70 -20.85
CA TYR A 136 -11.75 -7.93 -20.08
C TYR A 136 -12.47 -9.02 -20.87
N ASP A 137 -12.05 -10.27 -20.66
CA ASP A 137 -12.77 -11.44 -21.16
C ASP A 137 -13.91 -11.79 -20.19
N GLY A 138 -15.10 -11.22 -20.42
CA GLY A 138 -16.31 -11.48 -19.62
C GLY A 138 -16.61 -10.38 -18.59
N SER A 139 -17.37 -10.73 -17.54
CA SER A 139 -17.69 -9.80 -16.46
C SER A 139 -16.44 -9.47 -15.65
N VAL A 140 -16.19 -8.18 -15.43
CA VAL A 140 -15.09 -7.73 -14.58
C VAL A 140 -15.34 -8.20 -13.14
N THR A 141 -14.29 -8.72 -12.51
CA THR A 141 -14.30 -9.08 -11.08
C THR A 141 -13.40 -8.11 -10.31
N PRO A 142 -13.58 -7.94 -8.99
CA PRO A 142 -12.72 -7.06 -8.21
C PRO A 142 -11.24 -7.45 -8.32
N LEU A 143 -10.95 -8.75 -8.32
CA LEU A 143 -9.59 -9.26 -8.51
C LEU A 143 -9.06 -8.98 -9.93
N ALA A 144 -9.85 -9.19 -10.98
CA ALA A 144 -9.42 -8.92 -12.35
C ALA A 144 -9.10 -7.43 -12.57
N ALA A 145 -9.86 -6.52 -11.95
CA ALA A 145 -9.55 -5.09 -11.96
C ALA A 145 -8.22 -4.79 -11.25
N TYR A 146 -7.96 -5.43 -10.10
CA TYR A 146 -6.69 -5.30 -9.40
C TYR A 146 -5.50 -5.90 -10.19
N GLU A 147 -5.68 -7.01 -10.92
CA GLU A 147 -4.65 -7.57 -11.79
C GLU A 147 -4.20 -6.58 -12.88
N GLN A 148 -5.13 -5.77 -13.42
CA GLN A 148 -4.79 -4.71 -14.38
C GLN A 148 -3.95 -3.61 -13.72
N LEU A 149 -4.26 -3.24 -12.47
CA LEU A 149 -3.46 -2.28 -11.69
C LEU A 149 -2.02 -2.77 -11.56
N VAL A 150 -1.84 -4.03 -11.15
CA VAL A 150 -0.51 -4.63 -10.99
C VAL A 150 0.24 -4.72 -12.32
N GLY A 151 -0.46 -5.11 -13.39
CA GLY A 151 0.11 -5.31 -14.72
C GLY A 151 0.53 -4.02 -15.45
N LYS A 152 -0.22 -2.93 -15.25
CA LYS A 152 0.01 -1.65 -15.95
C LYS A 152 0.73 -0.61 -15.09
N TYR A 153 0.47 -0.59 -13.79
CA TYR A 153 0.95 0.45 -12.87
C TYR A 153 1.72 -0.18 -11.70
N ARG A 154 2.71 -0.98 -12.05
CA ARG A 154 3.47 -1.77 -11.09
C ARG A 154 4.16 -0.92 -10.02
N ASP A 155 4.53 0.32 -10.34
CA ASP A 155 5.12 1.30 -9.41
C ASP A 155 4.16 1.69 -8.25
N ALA A 156 2.86 1.54 -8.48
CA ALA A 156 1.81 1.73 -7.47
C ALA A 156 1.85 0.65 -6.39
N ILE A 157 2.41 -0.53 -6.68
CA ILE A 157 2.39 -1.67 -5.77
C ILE A 157 3.66 -1.69 -4.92
N GLY A 158 3.46 -1.66 -3.60
CA GLY A 158 4.50 -1.69 -2.59
C GLY A 158 4.55 -3.00 -1.82
N TYR A 159 5.64 -3.17 -1.07
CA TYR A 159 5.77 -4.18 -0.05
C TYR A 159 6.52 -3.58 1.14
N HIS A 160 5.93 -3.70 2.33
CA HIS A 160 6.46 -3.20 3.58
C HIS A 160 7.07 -4.38 4.35
N ALA A 161 8.39 -4.54 4.25
CA ALA A 161 9.09 -5.71 4.76
C ALA A 161 8.93 -5.94 6.28
N SER A 162 8.99 -4.87 7.09
CA SER A 162 8.86 -4.97 8.54
C SER A 162 7.46 -5.43 8.98
N LEU A 163 6.40 -5.03 8.26
CA LEU A 163 5.03 -5.46 8.54
C LEU A 163 4.62 -6.71 7.77
N ASP A 164 5.41 -7.16 6.79
CA ASP A 164 5.06 -8.22 5.85
C ASP A 164 3.75 -7.92 5.10
N HIS A 165 3.58 -6.65 4.71
CA HIS A 165 2.37 -6.14 4.05
C HIS A 165 2.63 -5.81 2.58
N TYR A 166 1.67 -6.10 1.71
CA TYR A 166 1.58 -5.51 0.39
C TYR A 166 0.72 -4.25 0.45
N GLY A 167 0.84 -3.37 -0.54
CA GLY A 167 -0.02 -2.19 -0.57
C GLY A 167 -0.12 -1.53 -1.93
N VAL A 168 -1.18 -0.74 -2.07
CA VAL A 168 -1.38 0.19 -3.18
C VAL A 168 -1.05 1.60 -2.70
N LYS A 169 -0.12 2.25 -3.38
CA LYS A 169 0.24 3.65 -3.18
C LYS A 169 -0.80 4.53 -3.87
N LEU A 170 -1.41 5.41 -3.09
CA LEU A 170 -2.50 6.30 -3.53
C LEU A 170 -2.01 7.72 -3.81
N GLY A 171 -0.69 7.94 -3.76
CA GLY A 171 -0.06 9.25 -3.97
C GLY A 171 0.30 9.92 -2.65
N ASP A 172 1.39 10.70 -2.67
CA ASP A 172 1.85 11.52 -1.55
C ASP A 172 1.95 10.78 -0.20
N GLY A 173 2.30 9.49 -0.22
CA GLY A 173 2.45 8.68 0.99
C GLY A 173 1.15 8.18 1.62
N ASN A 174 0.00 8.36 0.96
CA ASN A 174 -1.26 7.68 1.28
C ASN A 174 -1.25 6.26 0.70
N MET A 175 -1.80 5.28 1.43
CA MET A 175 -1.77 3.88 1.02
C MET A 175 -2.98 3.09 1.53
N PHE A 176 -3.27 1.99 0.84
CA PHE A 176 -4.03 0.87 1.39
C PHE A 176 -3.09 -0.34 1.45
N GLU A 177 -2.96 -0.96 2.61
CA GLU A 177 -2.06 -2.10 2.85
C GLU A 177 -2.83 -3.32 3.34
N TRP A 178 -2.31 -4.51 3.06
CA TRP A 178 -2.81 -5.77 3.60
C TRP A 178 -1.68 -6.75 3.89
N ALA A 179 -1.93 -7.64 4.85
CA ALA A 179 -0.98 -8.67 5.24
C ALA A 179 -0.75 -9.68 4.11
N LYS A 180 0.49 -10.14 4.00
CA LYS A 180 0.82 -11.32 3.18
C LYS A 180 0.17 -12.59 3.74
N ASP A 181 0.12 -12.72 5.05
CA ASP A 181 -0.51 -13.84 5.76
C ASP A 181 -1.27 -13.26 6.95
N MET A 182 -2.60 -13.41 6.95
CA MET A 182 -3.51 -12.88 7.99
C MET A 182 -3.42 -13.61 9.35
N SER A 183 -2.49 -14.56 9.50
CA SER A 183 -2.26 -15.28 10.77
C SER A 183 -0.90 -14.97 11.37
N THR A 184 0.14 -14.85 10.53
CA THR A 184 1.54 -14.81 10.97
C THR A 184 2.34 -13.83 10.12
N ASN A 185 3.08 -12.92 10.77
CA ASN A 185 4.09 -12.13 10.09
C ASN A 185 5.26 -13.05 9.67
N THR A 186 5.49 -13.22 8.37
CA THR A 186 6.51 -14.16 7.88
C THR A 186 7.94 -13.64 8.02
N PHE A 187 8.12 -12.35 8.28
CA PHE A 187 9.41 -11.71 8.51
C PHE A 187 9.94 -11.99 9.92
N ASP A 188 9.15 -11.79 10.97
CA ASP A 188 9.60 -11.93 12.38
C ASP A 188 8.95 -13.11 13.14
N LYS A 189 8.00 -13.81 12.52
CA LYS A 189 7.24 -14.96 13.07
C LYS A 189 6.29 -14.61 14.21
N SER A 190 5.93 -13.34 14.40
CA SER A 190 4.86 -12.96 15.33
C SER A 190 3.49 -13.30 14.75
N ASN A 191 2.46 -13.25 15.60
CA ASN A 191 1.08 -13.20 15.10
C ASN A 191 0.91 -11.94 14.25
N GLN A 192 0.15 -12.06 13.16
CA GLN A 192 -0.29 -10.90 12.40
C GLN A 192 -1.36 -10.17 13.22
N ASP A 193 -1.21 -8.86 13.42
CA ASP A 193 -2.11 -8.05 14.27
C ASP A 193 -2.88 -6.99 13.47
N LYS A 194 -2.70 -6.97 12.14
CA LYS A 194 -3.31 -6.04 11.18
C LYS A 194 -3.39 -6.74 9.84
N ASP A 195 -4.60 -7.10 9.41
CA ASP A 195 -4.86 -7.76 8.15
C ASP A 195 -5.00 -6.76 7.01
N ILE A 196 -5.63 -5.61 7.28
CA ILE A 196 -5.69 -4.48 6.36
C ILE A 196 -5.41 -3.17 7.12
N VAL A 197 -4.83 -2.19 6.43
CA VAL A 197 -4.52 -0.86 6.99
C VAL A 197 -4.82 0.22 5.97
N PHE A 198 -5.63 1.19 6.38
CA PHE A 198 -5.81 2.44 5.65
C PHE A 198 -4.80 3.47 6.19
N VAL A 199 -4.04 4.09 5.30
CA VAL A 199 -2.91 4.96 5.65
C VAL A 199 -3.07 6.32 5.00
N LEU A 200 -3.11 7.38 5.81
CA LEU A 200 -3.07 8.75 5.31
C LEU A 200 -1.73 9.42 5.64
N ASN A 201 -1.21 10.19 4.68
CA ASN A 201 -0.12 11.11 4.94
C ASN A 201 -0.65 12.31 5.75
N PRO A 202 -0.12 12.57 6.96
CA PRO A 202 -0.57 13.67 7.77
C PRO A 202 -0.18 15.03 7.21
N GLU A 203 0.92 15.15 6.46
CA GLU A 203 1.49 16.46 6.10
C GLU A 203 0.49 17.42 5.41
N PRO A 204 -0.27 17.02 4.36
CA PRO A 204 -1.29 17.88 3.76
C PRO A 204 -2.44 18.24 4.72
N LEU A 205 -2.83 17.30 5.58
CA LEU A 205 -3.92 17.49 6.54
C LEU A 205 -3.52 18.47 7.65
N LEU A 206 -2.29 18.36 8.15
CA LEU A 206 -1.71 19.28 9.14
C LEU A 206 -1.54 20.68 8.54
N ALA A 207 -1.06 20.78 7.29
CA ALA A 207 -0.96 22.05 6.58
C ALA A 207 -2.35 22.70 6.38
N ALA A 208 -3.39 21.89 6.23
CA ALA A 208 -4.78 22.32 6.17
C ALA A 208 -5.40 22.63 7.54
N GLY A 209 -4.69 22.45 8.66
CA GLY A 209 -5.11 22.88 9.99
C GLY A 209 -5.58 21.77 10.93
N VAL A 210 -5.51 20.51 10.51
CA VAL A 210 -5.85 19.37 11.37
C VAL A 210 -4.92 19.32 12.59
N ASP A 211 -5.51 19.21 13.78
CA ASP A 211 -4.83 18.83 15.01
C ASP A 211 -4.84 17.30 15.14
N PRO A 212 -3.69 16.62 14.97
CA PRO A 212 -3.66 15.17 14.84
C PRO A 212 -4.08 14.45 16.13
N GLU A 213 -3.93 15.08 17.29
CA GLU A 213 -4.32 14.51 18.58
C GLU A 213 -5.85 14.56 18.80
N LYS A 214 -6.59 15.29 17.96
CA LYS A 214 -8.05 15.40 18.05
C LYS A 214 -8.79 14.50 17.08
N VAL A 215 -8.12 14.00 16.04
CA VAL A 215 -8.74 13.13 15.03
C VAL A 215 -9.20 11.83 15.70
N GLN A 216 -10.51 11.59 15.73
CA GLN A 216 -11.08 10.39 16.31
C GLN A 216 -11.05 9.21 15.31
N GLY A 217 -10.92 7.99 15.82
CA GLY A 217 -11.00 6.78 15.01
C GLY A 217 -9.80 6.52 14.10
N TRP A 218 -8.76 7.37 14.16
CA TRP A 218 -7.48 7.21 13.45
C TRP A 218 -6.34 7.26 14.47
N LYS A 219 -5.34 6.39 14.31
CA LYS A 219 -4.14 6.41 15.13
C LYS A 219 -3.08 7.29 14.47
N TYR A 220 -2.70 8.38 15.11
CA TYR A 220 -1.53 9.17 14.72
C TYR A 220 -0.26 8.56 15.34
N ALA A 221 0.62 7.99 14.51
CA ALA A 221 1.82 7.28 14.99
C ALA A 221 2.97 7.33 13.99
N GLN A 222 4.18 7.13 14.50
CA GLN A 222 5.35 6.87 13.64
C GLN A 222 5.34 5.42 13.15
N VAL A 223 5.67 5.25 11.88
CA VAL A 223 5.85 3.97 11.21
C VAL A 223 7.23 3.97 10.57
N GLU A 224 7.92 2.85 10.66
CA GLU A 224 9.16 2.64 9.93
C GLU A 224 8.83 2.42 8.45
N VAL A 225 9.44 3.19 7.55
CA VAL A 225 9.36 2.98 6.11
C VAL A 225 10.76 2.90 5.53
N GLU A 226 10.91 2.24 4.40
CA GLU A 226 12.18 2.18 3.69
C GLU A 226 12.29 3.33 2.69
N GLU A 227 13.28 4.20 2.88
CA GLU A 227 13.60 5.32 1.98
C GLU A 227 15.08 5.21 1.57
N ASP A 228 15.35 5.14 0.26
CA ASP A 228 16.69 4.95 -0.30
C ASP A 228 17.49 3.78 0.32
N GLY A 229 16.78 2.69 0.63
CA GLY A 229 17.38 1.48 1.23
C GLY A 229 17.66 1.61 2.73
N LYS A 230 17.08 2.60 3.41
CA LYS A 230 17.28 2.85 4.84
C LYS A 230 15.95 2.95 5.58
N PRO A 231 15.85 2.40 6.80
CA PRO A 231 14.68 2.60 7.64
C PRO A 231 14.64 4.05 8.13
N VAL A 232 13.49 4.70 7.97
CA VAL A 232 13.18 6.03 8.50
C VAL A 232 11.82 6.01 9.20
N GLN A 233 11.69 6.78 10.27
CA GLN A 233 10.44 6.88 11.03
C GLN A 233 9.61 8.06 10.51
N VAL A 234 8.42 7.77 9.98
CA VAL A 234 7.52 8.79 9.40
C VAL A 234 6.18 8.76 10.11
N TRP A 235 5.60 9.95 10.35
CA TRP A 235 4.26 10.05 10.92
C TRP A 235 3.20 9.65 9.91
N LYS A 236 2.19 8.91 10.37
CA LYS A 236 1.02 8.47 9.60
C LYS A 236 -0.24 8.56 10.45
N PHE A 237 -1.37 8.81 9.80
CA PHE A 237 -2.66 8.38 10.36
C PHE A 237 -2.94 6.97 9.86
N LEU A 238 -3.20 6.07 10.80
CA LEU A 238 -3.42 4.65 10.54
C LEU A 238 -4.79 4.24 11.02
N LYS A 239 -5.46 3.44 10.21
CA LYS A 239 -6.71 2.78 10.58
C LYS A 239 -6.62 1.28 10.26
N PRO A 240 -6.07 0.48 11.19
CA PRO A 240 -5.87 -0.95 10.99
C PRO A 240 -7.09 -1.77 11.39
N PHE A 241 -7.26 -2.93 10.75
CA PHE A 241 -8.29 -3.90 11.09
C PHE A 241 -7.74 -5.32 11.07
N ASP A 242 -8.32 -6.16 11.93
CA ASP A 242 -8.17 -7.61 11.92
C ASP A 242 -9.42 -8.20 11.24
N LEU A 243 -9.23 -9.10 10.29
CA LEU A 243 -10.32 -9.72 9.53
C LEU A 243 -10.61 -11.15 10.03
N LYS A 244 -9.82 -11.69 10.97
CA LYS A 244 -9.94 -13.08 11.46
C LYS A 244 -9.99 -13.23 12.98
#